data_AF-A0A0A2FQH4-F1
#
_entry.id   AF-A0A0A2FQH4-F1
#
_cell.length_a   1.000
_cell.length_b   1.000
_cell.length_c   1.000
_cell.angle_alpha   90.00
_cell.angle_beta   90.00
_cell.angle_gamma   90.00
#
_symmetry.space_group_name_H-M   'P 1'
#
loop_
_entity.id
_entity.type
_entity.pdbx_description
1 polymer ?
#
loop_
_entity_poly.entity_id
_entity_poly.type
_entity_poly.pdbx_seq_one_letter_code
_entity_poly.pdbx_strand_id
1 'polypeptide(L)'
;MKTFQLTGTPRAEFGKKAAKAIRKEDQIPAVLYGGKGEGVNLIVSQDAVRNLIYSPEIFLVELTVEGSGSYKAILKEIQFHPVTDRIIHIDFLQVTDEKPVVMEVPVVLTGHAEGVKAGGKLSLEMRKLKVKALYSEIPEKLNIDVSNLQLGKTIQVGELHFEGLTLMNAKNAVVCAVKLTRAARGAAVKKQ
;
A
#
# COMPACT_ATOMS: atom_id res chain seq x y z
N MET A 1 -10.84 7.13 0.88
CA MET A 1 -10.29 6.38 -0.27
C MET A 1 -10.86 6.98 -1.53
N LYS A 2 -10.06 7.05 -2.59
CA LYS A 2 -10.55 7.45 -3.90
C LYS A 2 -11.10 6.25 -4.66
N THR A 3 -12.07 6.50 -5.52
CA THR A 3 -12.60 5.46 -6.41
C THR A 3 -11.81 5.47 -7.72
N PHE A 4 -11.43 4.30 -8.21
CA PHE A 4 -10.75 4.10 -9.49
C PHE A 4 -11.58 3.18 -10.37
N GLN A 5 -11.95 3.65 -11.55
CA GLN A 5 -12.70 2.84 -12.51
C GLN A 5 -11.75 2.04 -13.38
N LEU A 6 -11.97 0.73 -13.45
CA LEU A 6 -11.17 -0.18 -14.27
C LEU A 6 -12.09 -1.09 -15.07
N THR A 7 -11.82 -1.23 -16.36
CA THR A 7 -12.51 -2.20 -17.22
C THR A 7 -11.61 -3.40 -17.47
N GLY A 8 -12.20 -4.59 -17.47
CA GLY A 8 -11.50 -5.84 -17.74
C GLY A 8 -12.31 -6.78 -18.61
N THR A 9 -11.62 -7.58 -19.43
CA THR A 9 -12.24 -8.61 -20.26
C THR A 9 -12.10 -9.98 -19.59
N PRO A 10 -13.12 -10.85 -19.66
CA PRO A 10 -13.03 -12.19 -19.08
C PRO A 10 -11.98 -13.03 -19.82
N ARG A 11 -11.18 -13.78 -19.06
CA ARG A 11 -10.16 -14.66 -19.64
C ARG A 11 -10.73 -16.04 -19.95
N ALA A 12 -10.75 -16.41 -21.24
CA ALA A 12 -11.19 -17.74 -21.67
C ALA A 12 -10.08 -18.82 -21.66
N GLU A 13 -8.85 -18.44 -22.00
CA GLU A 13 -7.72 -19.39 -22.12
C GLU A 13 -6.81 -19.38 -20.89
N PHE A 14 -6.36 -20.57 -20.48
CA PHE A 14 -5.52 -20.78 -19.31
C PHE A 14 -4.19 -21.45 -19.68
N GLY A 15 -3.17 -21.25 -18.84
CA GLY A 15 -1.87 -21.91 -18.96
C GLY A 15 -0.73 -21.03 -19.45
N LYS A 16 0.47 -21.62 -19.53
CA LYS A 16 1.73 -20.89 -19.78
C LYS A 16 1.79 -20.20 -21.14
N LYS A 17 1.25 -20.83 -22.19
CA LYS A 17 1.28 -20.30 -23.56
C LYS A 17 0.35 -19.09 -23.71
N ALA A 18 -0.90 -19.21 -23.24
CA ALA A 18 -1.89 -18.14 -23.26
C ALA A 18 -1.42 -16.93 -22.43
N ALA A 19 -0.96 -17.15 -21.19
CA ALA A 19 -0.44 -16.07 -20.35
C ALA A 19 0.75 -15.34 -20.98
N LYS A 20 1.61 -16.05 -21.72
CA LYS A 20 2.73 -15.43 -22.44
C LYS A 20 2.26 -14.59 -23.63
N ALA A 21 1.20 -15.01 -24.33
CA ALA A 21 0.61 -14.24 -25.43
C ALA A 21 -0.02 -12.93 -24.92
N ILE A 22 -0.85 -13.01 -23.87
CA ILE A 22 -1.49 -11.85 -23.22
C ILE A 22 -0.43 -10.80 -22.81
N ARG A 23 0.65 -11.26 -22.14
CA ARG A 23 1.75 -10.36 -21.72
C ARG A 23 2.54 -9.76 -22.89
N LYS A 24 2.54 -10.40 -24.06
CA LYS A 24 3.19 -9.88 -25.26
C LYS A 24 2.37 -8.76 -25.91
N GLU A 25 1.06 -8.76 -25.69
CA GLU A 25 0.11 -7.76 -26.17
C GLU A 25 -0.11 -6.61 -25.17
N ASP A 26 0.84 -6.42 -24.23
CA ASP A 26 0.77 -5.39 -23.18
C ASP A 26 -0.50 -5.47 -22.30
N GLN A 27 -1.02 -6.69 -22.16
CA GLN A 27 -2.11 -7.01 -21.27
C GLN A 27 -1.62 -7.80 -20.05
N ILE A 28 -2.35 -7.67 -18.94
CA ILE A 28 -2.02 -8.26 -17.66
C ILE A 28 -3.13 -9.24 -17.29
N PRO A 29 -2.81 -10.53 -17.10
CA PRO A 29 -3.73 -11.46 -16.47
C PRO A 29 -3.98 -11.05 -15.02
N ALA A 30 -5.23 -11.01 -14.61
CA ALA A 30 -5.64 -10.67 -13.26
C ALA A 30 -6.73 -11.62 -12.74
N VAL A 31 -6.92 -11.62 -11.43
CA VAL A 31 -7.95 -12.41 -10.76
C VAL A 31 -8.72 -11.54 -9.79
N LEU A 32 -10.04 -11.70 -9.76
CA LEU A 32 -10.92 -11.16 -8.72
C LEU A 32 -11.45 -12.30 -7.88
N TYR A 33 -11.23 -12.26 -6.57
CA TYR A 33 -11.75 -13.27 -5.62
C TYR A 33 -12.26 -12.63 -4.33
N GLY A 34 -12.81 -13.43 -3.41
CA GLY A 34 -13.26 -12.97 -2.08
C GLY A 34 -14.77 -12.74 -1.96
N GLY A 35 -15.49 -12.82 -3.08
CA GLY A 35 -16.96 -12.85 -3.11
C GLY A 35 -17.55 -14.19 -2.64
N LYS A 36 -18.88 -14.30 -2.71
CA LYS A 36 -19.60 -15.56 -2.43
C LYS A 36 -19.56 -16.57 -3.59
N GLY A 37 -19.06 -16.17 -4.77
CA GLY A 37 -18.99 -17.00 -5.97
C GLY A 37 -17.57 -17.42 -6.34
N GLU A 38 -17.44 -18.10 -7.49
CA GLU A 38 -16.15 -18.46 -8.07
C GLU A 38 -15.37 -17.21 -8.50
N GLY A 39 -14.05 -17.25 -8.34
CA GLY A 39 -13.18 -16.13 -8.70
C GLY A 39 -13.23 -15.85 -10.20
N VAL A 40 -13.30 -14.57 -10.57
CA VAL A 40 -13.35 -14.13 -11.97
C VAL A 40 -11.92 -13.96 -12.46
N ASN A 41 -11.55 -14.71 -13.50
CA ASN A 41 -10.29 -14.51 -14.21
C ASN A 41 -10.51 -13.49 -15.31
N LEU A 42 -9.69 -12.44 -15.30
CA LEU A 42 -9.85 -11.31 -16.21
C LEU A 42 -8.51 -10.85 -16.76
N ILE A 43 -8.59 -9.99 -17.76
CA ILE A 43 -7.46 -9.37 -18.43
C ILE A 43 -7.65 -7.86 -18.36
N VAL A 44 -6.60 -7.15 -17.98
CA VAL A 44 -6.58 -5.67 -17.92
C VAL A 44 -5.42 -5.14 -18.73
N SER A 45 -5.59 -3.98 -19.36
CA SER A 45 -4.52 -3.30 -20.07
C SER A 45 -3.48 -2.74 -19.09
N GLN A 46 -2.20 -2.82 -19.46
CA GLN A 46 -1.10 -2.26 -18.67
C GLN A 46 -1.24 -0.76 -18.44
N ASP A 47 -1.74 -0.02 -19.44
CA ASP A 47 -1.92 1.43 -19.34
C ASP A 47 -3.07 1.80 -18.40
N ALA A 48 -4.15 1.01 -18.40
CA ALA A 48 -5.32 1.27 -17.56
C ALA A 48 -4.98 1.16 -16.07
N VAL A 49 -4.05 0.28 -15.68
CA VAL A 49 -3.67 0.08 -14.28
C VAL A 49 -2.49 0.96 -13.82
N ARG A 50 -1.87 1.72 -14.72
CA ARG A 50 -0.66 2.49 -14.42
C ARG A 50 -0.89 3.50 -13.28
N ASN A 51 -1.96 4.28 -13.36
CA ASN A 51 -2.31 5.27 -12.34
C ASN A 51 -2.77 4.65 -11.02
N LEU A 52 -3.36 3.45 -11.09
CA LEU A 52 -3.76 2.69 -9.91
C LEU A 52 -2.53 2.18 -9.13
N ILE A 53 -1.47 1.76 -9.82
CA ILE A 53 -0.32 1.07 -9.21
C ILE A 53 0.80 2.01 -8.80
N TYR A 54 1.13 2.99 -9.64
CA TYR A 54 2.26 3.89 -9.39
C TYR A 54 1.88 5.16 -8.62
N SER A 55 0.61 5.29 -8.21
CA SER A 55 0.18 6.33 -7.30
C SER A 55 0.46 5.92 -5.85
N PRO A 56 0.84 6.88 -4.96
CA PRO A 56 0.96 6.61 -3.53
C PRO A 56 -0.39 6.48 -2.83
N GLU A 57 -1.49 6.73 -3.53
CA GLU A 57 -2.84 6.74 -2.98
C GLU A 57 -3.47 5.35 -2.90
N ILE A 58 -4.48 5.25 -2.05
CA ILE A 58 -5.28 4.04 -1.91
C ILE A 58 -6.56 4.20 -2.71
N PHE A 59 -6.88 3.18 -3.50
CA PHE A 59 -8.07 3.16 -4.34
C PHE A 59 -9.02 2.03 -3.96
N LEU A 60 -10.31 2.38 -3.96
CA LEU A 60 -11.39 1.43 -4.17
C LEU A 60 -11.56 1.25 -5.68
N VAL A 61 -11.34 0.05 -6.19
CA VAL A 61 -11.43 -0.27 -7.61
C VAL A 61 -12.86 -0.69 -7.94
N GLU A 62 -13.53 0.11 -8.78
CA GLU A 62 -14.77 -0.28 -9.44
C GLU A 62 -14.41 -1.02 -10.73
N LEU A 63 -14.37 -2.35 -10.63
CA LEU A 63 -13.99 -3.24 -11.72
C LEU A 63 -15.22 -3.66 -12.51
N THR A 64 -15.32 -3.17 -13.74
CA THR A 64 -16.36 -3.57 -14.69
C THR A 64 -15.81 -4.68 -15.57
N VAL A 65 -16.36 -5.89 -15.42
CA VAL A 65 -16.00 -7.05 -16.23
C VAL A 65 -17.05 -7.26 -17.31
N GLU A 66 -16.61 -7.27 -18.57
CA GLU A 66 -17.49 -7.53 -19.70
C GLU A 66 -18.21 -8.88 -19.54
N GLY A 67 -19.56 -8.86 -19.55
CA GLY A 67 -20.40 -10.05 -19.40
C GLY A 67 -20.66 -10.51 -17.97
N SER A 68 -19.90 -10.05 -16.96
CA SER A 68 -20.07 -10.48 -15.55
C SER A 68 -20.59 -9.37 -14.62
N GLY A 69 -20.49 -8.09 -15.02
CA GLY A 69 -21.02 -6.95 -14.28
C GLY A 69 -19.95 -6.12 -13.56
N SER A 70 -20.37 -5.30 -12.60
CA SER A 70 -19.48 -4.39 -11.86
C SER A 70 -19.25 -4.88 -10.43
N TYR A 71 -17.99 -4.83 -10.00
CA TYR A 71 -17.53 -5.30 -8.69
C TYR A 71 -16.72 -4.21 -8.00
N LYS A 72 -16.90 -4.09 -6.67
CA LYS A 72 -16.00 -3.29 -5.83
C LYS A 72 -14.88 -4.17 -5.30
N ALA A 73 -13.64 -3.75 -5.54
CA ALA A 73 -12.47 -4.51 -5.13
C ALA A 73 -11.35 -3.59 -4.62
N ILE A 74 -10.40 -4.18 -3.91
CA ILE A 74 -9.12 -3.54 -3.59
C ILE A 74 -8.00 -4.32 -4.25
N LEU A 75 -6.92 -3.63 -4.56
CA LEU A 75 -5.70 -4.25 -5.02
C LEU A 75 -5.03 -4.98 -3.86
N LYS A 76 -4.85 -6.29 -3.98
CA LYS A 76 -4.29 -7.14 -2.93
C LYS A 76 -2.81 -7.39 -3.13
N GLU A 77 -2.43 -7.80 -4.33
CA GLU A 77 -1.06 -8.15 -4.68
C GLU A 77 -0.76 -7.79 -6.13
N ILE A 78 0.49 -7.44 -6.39
CA ILE A 78 1.01 -7.19 -7.73
C ILE A 78 2.30 -7.99 -7.87
N GLN A 79 2.40 -8.74 -8.95
CA GLN A 79 3.63 -9.43 -9.30
C GLN A 79 4.36 -8.65 -10.39
N PHE A 80 5.63 -8.38 -10.18
CA PHE A 80 6.49 -7.69 -11.13
C PHE A 80 7.52 -8.65 -11.71
N HIS A 81 7.90 -8.40 -12.97
CA HIS A 81 9.00 -9.10 -13.59
C HIS A 81 10.33 -8.59 -12.99
N PRO A 82 11.18 -9.47 -12.45
CA PRO A 82 12.34 -9.07 -11.64
C PRO A 82 13.42 -8.28 -12.38
N VAL A 83 13.40 -8.28 -13.72
CA VAL A 83 14.40 -7.60 -14.57
C VAL A 83 13.83 -6.42 -15.34
N THR A 84 12.55 -6.46 -15.68
CA THR A 84 11.93 -5.45 -16.57
C THR A 84 10.90 -4.59 -15.86
N ASP A 85 10.63 -4.88 -14.58
CA ASP A 85 9.60 -4.25 -13.75
C ASP A 85 8.20 -4.21 -14.38
N ARG A 86 7.97 -5.04 -15.41
CA ARG A 86 6.66 -5.20 -16.04
C ARG A 86 5.74 -5.97 -15.11
N ILE A 87 4.51 -5.52 -14.98
CA ILE A 87 3.48 -6.23 -14.20
C ILE A 87 3.14 -7.56 -14.89
N ILE A 88 3.23 -8.65 -14.13
CA ILE A 88 3.01 -10.03 -14.58
C ILE A 88 1.61 -10.52 -14.25
N HIS A 89 1.11 -10.13 -13.08
CA HIS A 89 -0.17 -10.55 -12.52
C HIS A 89 -0.67 -9.53 -11.50
N ILE A 90 -2.00 -9.38 -11.41
CA ILE A 90 -2.65 -8.54 -10.39
C ILE A 90 -3.75 -9.35 -9.70
N ASP A 91 -3.77 -9.25 -8.38
CA ASP A 91 -4.79 -9.85 -7.53
C ASP A 91 -5.73 -8.76 -7.01
N PHE A 92 -7.01 -8.90 -7.31
CA PHE A 92 -8.09 -8.08 -6.78
C PHE A 92 -8.87 -8.87 -5.73
N LEU A 93 -9.06 -8.26 -4.57
CA LEU A 93 -9.91 -8.78 -3.51
C LEU A 93 -11.24 -8.01 -3.53
N GLN A 94 -12.34 -8.70 -3.81
CA GLN A 94 -13.68 -8.13 -3.72
C GLN A 94 -13.97 -7.71 -2.28
N VAL A 95 -14.47 -6.49 -2.12
CA VAL A 95 -14.82 -5.93 -0.82
C VAL A 95 -16.33 -5.87 -0.63
N THR A 96 -16.75 -6.07 0.61
CA THR A 96 -18.15 -6.00 1.05
C THR A 96 -18.21 -5.17 2.33
N ASP A 97 -19.34 -4.53 2.60
CA ASP A 97 -19.50 -3.63 3.76
C ASP A 97 -19.32 -4.32 5.12
N GLU A 98 -19.46 -5.65 5.17
CA GLU A 98 -19.42 -6.41 6.42
C GLU A 98 -18.04 -7.01 6.74
N LYS A 99 -17.16 -7.18 5.74
CA LYS A 99 -15.94 -7.97 5.91
C LYS A 99 -14.73 -7.06 6.08
N PRO A 100 -13.96 -7.17 7.18
CA PRO A 100 -12.75 -6.40 7.34
C PRO A 100 -11.67 -6.88 6.36
N VAL A 101 -10.97 -5.93 5.77
CA VAL A 101 -9.91 -6.15 4.79
C VAL A 101 -8.56 -5.76 5.38
N VAL A 102 -7.51 -6.41 4.90
CA VAL A 102 -6.13 -6.09 5.26
C VAL A 102 -5.47 -5.38 4.11
N MET A 103 -5.03 -4.14 4.32
CA MET A 103 -4.36 -3.34 3.30
C MET A 103 -3.21 -2.50 3.84
N GLU A 104 -2.34 -2.08 2.94
CA GLU A 104 -1.20 -1.23 3.25
C GLU A 104 -1.54 0.24 3.05
N VAL A 105 -1.54 1.01 4.14
CA VAL A 105 -1.84 2.45 4.12
C VAL A 105 -0.55 3.25 4.21
N PRO A 106 -0.35 4.27 3.35
CA PRO A 106 0.85 5.10 3.39
C PRO A 106 0.90 5.94 4.66
N VAL A 107 2.11 6.08 5.20
CA VAL A 107 2.39 6.88 6.38
C VAL A 107 2.88 8.26 5.96
N VAL A 108 2.31 9.30 6.58
CA VAL A 108 2.76 10.68 6.44
C VAL A 108 3.14 11.22 7.81
N LEU A 109 4.34 11.79 7.89
CA LEU A 109 4.82 12.43 9.11
C LEU A 109 4.33 13.88 9.13
N THR A 110 3.78 14.29 10.27
CA THR A 110 3.28 15.64 10.53
C THR A 110 4.07 16.26 11.67
N GLY A 111 4.22 17.59 11.64
CA GLY A 111 4.98 18.32 12.66
C GLY A 111 6.49 18.38 12.40
N HIS A 112 7.19 19.10 13.28
CA HIS A 112 8.63 19.32 13.22
C HIS A 112 9.30 18.77 14.47
N ALA A 113 9.96 17.62 14.34
CA ALA A 113 10.63 16.95 15.43
C ALA A 113 11.69 17.82 16.13
N GLU A 114 11.63 17.90 17.45
CA GLU A 114 12.66 18.56 18.28
C GLU A 114 14.06 18.01 18.00
N GLY A 115 14.18 16.70 17.80
CA GLY A 115 15.45 16.06 17.47
C GLY A 115 16.05 16.56 16.14
N VAL A 116 15.22 17.02 15.20
CA VAL A 116 15.72 17.64 13.96
C VAL A 116 16.24 19.04 14.22
N LYS A 117 15.58 19.82 15.09
CA LYS A 117 16.09 21.14 15.55
C LYS A 117 17.44 21.00 16.26
N ALA A 118 17.64 19.89 16.97
CA ALA A 118 18.91 19.55 17.63
C ALA A 118 20.01 19.02 16.66
N GLY A 119 19.79 19.07 15.34
CA GLY A 119 20.77 18.64 14.33
C GLY A 119 20.68 17.16 13.91
N GLY A 120 19.60 16.47 14.29
CA GLY A 120 19.29 15.11 13.85
C GLY A 120 18.68 15.05 12.45
N LYS A 121 18.67 13.86 11.85
CA LYS A 121 18.00 13.59 10.57
C LYS A 121 16.79 12.69 10.79
N LEU A 122 15.60 13.18 10.44
CA LEU A 122 14.38 12.37 10.44
C LEU A 122 14.46 11.32 9.32
N SER A 123 14.16 10.07 9.66
CA SER A 123 14.16 8.91 8.77
C SER A 123 12.81 8.21 8.89
N LEU A 124 12.09 8.09 7.78
CA LEU A 124 10.89 7.25 7.68
C LEU A 124 11.33 5.86 7.23
N GLU A 125 11.29 4.89 8.15
CA GLU A 125 11.72 3.51 7.88
C GLU A 125 10.57 2.71 7.24
N MET A 126 9.35 2.85 7.75
CA MET A 126 8.17 2.21 7.20
C MET A 126 7.31 3.22 6.46
N ARG A 127 7.29 3.12 5.12
CA ARG A 127 6.47 3.99 4.27
C ARG A 127 4.98 3.62 4.28
N LYS A 128 4.66 2.37 4.61
CA LYS A 128 3.30 1.85 4.67
C LYS A 128 3.12 0.98 5.90
N LEU A 129 1.91 0.97 6.47
CA LEU A 129 1.51 0.09 7.57
C LEU A 129 0.35 -0.79 7.13
N LYS A 130 0.40 -2.07 7.51
CA LYS A 130 -0.69 -3.02 7.30
C LYS A 130 -1.76 -2.79 8.36
N VAL A 131 -2.91 -2.32 7.92
CA VAL A 131 -4.10 -2.11 8.75
C VAL A 131 -5.14 -3.16 8.41
N LYS A 132 -5.93 -3.56 9.41
CA LYS A 132 -7.15 -4.34 9.24
C LYS A 132 -8.34 -3.55 9.77
N ALA A 133 -9.29 -3.29 8.89
CA ALA A 133 -10.53 -2.57 9.19
C ALA A 133 -11.55 -2.76 8.06
N LEU A 134 -12.75 -2.22 8.20
CA LEU A 134 -13.70 -2.13 7.09
C LEU A 134 -13.17 -1.16 6.04
N TYR A 135 -13.44 -1.42 4.75
CA TYR A 135 -12.92 -0.57 3.67
C TYR A 135 -13.45 0.88 3.74
N SER A 136 -14.60 1.11 4.39
CA SER A 136 -15.19 2.42 4.65
C SER A 136 -14.42 3.24 5.69
N GLU A 137 -13.78 2.58 6.65
CA GLU A 137 -13.10 3.22 7.78
C GLU A 137 -11.62 3.50 7.50
N ILE A 138 -11.07 2.91 6.45
CA ILE A 138 -9.63 3.03 6.18
C ILE A 138 -9.32 4.40 5.57
N PRO A 139 -8.46 5.21 6.24
CA PRO A 139 -8.09 6.53 5.76
C PRO A 139 -7.14 6.42 4.55
N GLU A 140 -7.00 7.53 3.82
CA GLU A 140 -6.09 7.59 2.68
C GLU A 140 -4.62 7.59 3.10
N LYS A 141 -4.32 8.19 4.25
CA LYS A 141 -2.98 8.36 4.81
C LYS A 141 -3.05 8.23 6.33
N LEU A 142 -2.04 7.62 6.94
CA LEU A 142 -1.85 7.62 8.38
C LEU A 142 -0.93 8.78 8.75
N ASN A 143 -1.50 9.79 9.40
CA ASN A 143 -0.74 10.92 9.92
C ASN A 143 -0.14 10.55 11.27
N ILE A 144 1.19 10.68 11.38
CA ILE A 144 1.92 10.46 12.63
C ILE A 144 2.56 11.79 13.03
N ASP A 145 2.26 12.28 14.23
CA ASP A 145 2.90 13.46 14.77
C ASP A 145 4.30 13.12 15.29
N VAL A 146 5.32 13.82 14.77
CA VAL A 146 6.72 13.65 15.17
C VAL A 146 7.25 14.81 16.00
N SER A 147 6.41 15.78 16.39
CA SER A 147 6.84 17.02 17.05
C SER A 147 7.66 16.75 18.31
N ASN A 148 7.21 15.82 19.16
CA ASN A 148 7.88 15.45 20.42
C ASN A 148 9.06 14.47 20.24
N LEU A 149 9.43 14.13 19.00
CA LEU A 149 10.45 13.12 18.73
C LEU A 149 11.86 13.69 18.96
N GLN A 150 12.51 13.22 20.02
CA GLN A 150 13.84 13.65 20.42
C GLN A 150 14.96 13.00 19.60
N LEU A 151 16.18 13.56 19.72
CA LEU A 151 17.37 13.06 19.05
C LEU A 151 17.69 11.62 19.50
N GLY A 152 17.82 10.70 18.55
CA GLY A 152 18.13 9.29 18.82
C GLY A 152 16.94 8.44 19.25
N LYS A 153 15.73 9.00 19.31
CA LYS A 153 14.50 8.27 19.62
C LYS A 153 13.78 7.80 18.35
N THR A 154 12.91 6.81 18.53
CA THR A 154 12.11 6.18 17.48
C THR A 154 10.66 6.09 17.89
N ILE A 155 9.75 6.12 16.93
CA ILE A 155 8.33 5.80 17.13
C ILE A 155 8.09 4.38 16.63
N GLN A 156 7.54 3.54 17.50
CA GLN A 156 7.22 2.15 17.18
C GLN A 156 5.73 1.98 16.83
N VAL A 157 5.39 0.92 16.10
CA VAL A 157 4.00 0.60 15.74
C VAL A 157 3.11 0.47 16.98
N GLY A 158 3.63 -0.09 18.08
CA GLY A 158 2.88 -0.27 19.33
C GLY A 158 2.52 1.03 20.06
N GLU A 159 3.18 2.14 19.73
CA GLU A 159 2.91 3.47 20.30
C GLU A 159 1.82 4.21 19.51
N LEU A 160 1.43 3.70 18.34
CA LEU A 160 0.43 4.29 17.47
C LEU A 160 -0.95 3.75 17.80
N HIS A 161 -1.92 4.66 17.91
CA HIS A 161 -3.33 4.33 18.06
C HIS A 161 -4.16 5.09 17.04
N PHE A 162 -5.03 4.37 16.35
CA PHE A 162 -5.97 4.93 15.39
C PHE A 162 -7.35 4.30 15.66
N GLU A 163 -8.38 5.12 15.75
CA GLU A 163 -9.75 4.66 15.97
C GLU A 163 -10.23 3.83 14.76
N GLY A 164 -10.89 2.70 15.01
CA GLY A 164 -11.41 1.81 13.96
C GLY A 164 -10.37 0.98 13.20
N LEU A 165 -9.06 1.18 13.45
CA LEU A 165 -7.99 0.47 12.73
C LEU A 165 -7.22 -0.48 13.65
N THR A 166 -7.02 -1.71 13.19
CA THR A 166 -6.11 -2.65 13.84
C THR A 166 -4.79 -2.75 13.09
N LEU A 167 -3.68 -2.37 13.73
CA LEU A 167 -2.34 -2.46 13.15
C LEU A 167 -1.86 -3.92 13.20
N MET A 168 -1.52 -4.48 12.03
CA MET A 168 -1.09 -5.87 11.89
C MET A 168 0.43 -6.06 11.91
N ASN A 169 1.20 -4.97 11.83
CA ASN A 169 2.66 -5.04 11.94
C ASN A 169 3.09 -5.38 13.38
N ALA A 170 4.32 -5.89 13.52
CA ALA A 170 4.88 -6.18 14.83
C ALA A 170 4.99 -4.90 15.66
N LYS A 171 4.58 -4.96 16.94
CA LYS A 171 4.51 -3.79 17.83
C LYS A 171 5.86 -3.07 18.00
N ASN A 172 6.96 -3.81 17.92
CA ASN A 172 8.32 -3.30 18.03
C ASN A 172 8.90 -2.76 16.71
N ALA A 173 8.18 -2.87 15.59
CA ALA A 173 8.65 -2.34 14.32
C ALA A 173 8.72 -0.82 14.39
N VAL A 174 9.83 -0.25 13.89
CA VAL A 174 10.08 1.19 13.92
C VAL A 174 9.47 1.83 12.69
N VAL A 175 8.59 2.83 12.91
CA VAL A 175 7.94 3.55 11.82
C VAL A 175 8.80 4.73 11.37
N CYS A 176 9.25 5.56 12.31
CA CYS A 176 10.18 6.64 12.05
C CYS A 176 11.19 6.84 13.18
N ALA A 177 12.32 7.44 12.86
CA ALA A 177 13.42 7.66 13.78
C ALA A 177 14.11 8.99 13.51
N VAL A 178 14.59 9.67 14.56
CA VAL A 178 15.54 10.78 14.40
C VAL A 178 16.95 10.24 14.63
N LYS A 179 17.69 10.07 13.53
CA LYS A 179 19.07 9.55 13.55
C LYS A 179 20.04 10.67 13.89
N LEU A 180 21.06 10.35 14.71
CA LEU A 180 22.16 11.27 14.97
C LEU A 180 23.00 11.46 13.71
N THR A 181 23.23 12.71 13.35
CA THR A 181 24.19 13.07 12.29
C THR A 181 25.61 13.12 12.86
N ARG A 182 26.62 13.01 11.99
CA ARG A 182 28.04 13.16 12.38
C ARG A 182 28.29 14.53 13.03
N ALA A 183 27.64 15.59 12.54
CA ALA A 183 27.75 16.93 13.09
C ALA A 183 27.15 17.03 14.50
N ALA A 184 25.97 16.45 14.73
CA ALA A 184 25.34 16.44 16.06
C ALA A 184 26.16 15.65 17.09
N ARG A 185 26.79 14.53 16.70
CA ARG A 185 27.71 13.78 17.57
C ARG A 185 28.93 14.63 17.98
N GLY A 186 29.53 15.37 17.05
CA GLY A 186 30.66 16.25 17.34
C GLY A 186 30.33 17.42 18.28
N ALA A 187 29.11 17.96 18.18
CA ALA A 187 28.64 19.03 19.05
C ALA A 187 28.34 18.58 20.49
N ALA A 188 27.87 17.34 20.68
CA ALA A 188 27.64 16.75 22.00
C ALA A 188 28.95 16.52 22.77
N VAL A 189 30.01 16.11 22.07
CA VAL A 189 31.34 15.86 22.66
C VAL A 189 32.06 17.15 23.06
N LYS A 190 31.82 18.27 22.37
CA LYS A 190 32.40 19.59 22.71
C LYS A 190 31.74 20.29 23.91
N LYS A 191 30.57 19.80 24.36
CA LYS A 191 29.82 20.35 25.50
C LYS A 191 30.09 19.63 26.83
N GLN A 192 30.87 18.55 26.80
CA GLN A 192 31.47 17.93 27.98
C GLN A 192 32.89 18.48 28.16
#